data_AF-A0AA97MRR3-F1
#
_entry.id   AF-A0AA97MRR3-F1
#
_cell.length_a   1.000
_cell.length_b   1.000
_cell.length_c   1.000
_cell.angle_alpha   90.00
_cell.angle_beta   90.00
_cell.angle_gamma   90.00
#
_symmetry.space_group_name_H-M   'P 1'
#
loop_
_entity.id
_entity.type
_entity.pdbx_description
1 polymer ?
#
loop_
_entity_poly.entity_id
_entity_poly.type
_entity_poly.pdbx_seq_one_letter_code
_entity_poly.pdbx_strand_id
1 'polypeptide(L)'
;QVLSLNKAQDAHNGYQSLLSEINDPNTKYILRTANRLYGEKTFDFLPSFIESSQKSYHAGLEQTDFMQAWEDSRKQINGWVEERTEGE
;
A
#
# COMPACT_ATOMS: atom_id res chain seq x y z
N GLN A 1 -10.56 -21.13 -2.38
CA GLN A 1 -9.89 -19.81 -2.50
C GLN A 1 -8.83 -19.71 -1.40
N VAL A 2 -7.62 -19.23 -1.70
CA VAL A 2 -6.46 -19.31 -0.78
C VAL A 2 -6.56 -18.34 0.40
N LEU A 3 -6.98 -17.08 0.15
CA LEU A 3 -7.10 -16.05 1.18
C LEU A 3 -8.45 -16.01 1.91
N SER A 4 -9.38 -16.91 1.59
CA SER A 4 -10.72 -17.00 2.22
C SER A 4 -11.55 -15.70 2.25
N LEU A 5 -11.30 -14.75 1.34
CA LEU A 5 -12.02 -13.47 1.29
C LEU A 5 -13.52 -13.63 1.02
N ASN A 6 -13.93 -14.74 0.38
CA ASN A 6 -15.34 -15.09 0.20
C ASN A 6 -16.13 -15.31 1.51
N LYS A 7 -15.44 -15.45 2.66
CA LYS A 7 -16.08 -15.53 3.98
C LYS A 7 -16.34 -14.15 4.57
N ALA A 8 -15.70 -13.09 4.06
CA ALA A 8 -15.95 -11.73 4.48
C ALA A 8 -17.14 -11.16 3.72
N GLN A 9 -18.03 -10.45 4.42
CA GLN A 9 -19.12 -9.72 3.78
C GLN A 9 -18.58 -8.58 2.90
N ASP A 10 -17.58 -7.87 3.40
CA ASP A 10 -16.80 -6.88 2.65
C ASP A 10 -15.37 -6.86 3.19
N ALA A 11 -14.46 -7.48 2.45
CA ALA A 11 -13.06 -7.54 2.84
C ALA A 11 -12.41 -6.15 2.87
N HIS A 12 -12.74 -5.28 1.92
CA HIS A 12 -12.08 -3.98 1.75
C HIS A 12 -12.41 -3.05 2.92
N ASN A 13 -13.68 -2.96 3.31
CA ASN A 13 -14.09 -2.18 4.47
C ASN A 13 -13.53 -2.77 5.77
N GLY A 14 -13.47 -4.11 5.88
CA GLY A 14 -12.82 -4.76 7.03
C GLY A 14 -11.34 -4.39 7.16
N TYR A 15 -10.60 -4.40 6.05
CA TYR A 15 -9.20 -3.96 6.03
C TYR A 15 -9.05 -2.47 6.34
N GLN A 16 -9.92 -1.60 5.81
CA GLN A 16 -9.87 -0.17 6.10
C GLN A 16 -9.98 0.12 7.61
N SER A 17 -10.94 -0.51 8.29
CA SER A 17 -11.11 -0.38 9.73
C SER A 17 -9.88 -0.89 10.49
N LEU A 18 -9.39 -2.08 10.13
CA LEU A 18 -8.21 -2.67 10.76
C LEU A 18 -6.96 -1.79 10.61
N LEU A 19 -6.71 -1.25 9.41
CA LEU A 19 -5.58 -0.35 9.17
C LEU A 19 -5.68 0.95 9.96
N SER A 20 -6.90 1.42 10.22
CA SER A 20 -7.15 2.60 11.06
C SER A 20 -6.85 2.32 12.54
N GLU A 21 -7.24 1.15 13.04
CA GLU A 21 -6.94 0.71 14.41
C GLU A 21 -5.45 0.45 14.63
N ILE A 22 -4.78 -0.22 13.69
CA ILE A 22 -3.34 -0.53 13.77
C ILE A 22 -2.51 0.76 13.80
N ASN A 23 -2.90 1.76 13.00
CA ASN A 23 -2.17 3.02 12.87
C ASN A 23 -2.64 4.12 13.84
N ASP A 24 -3.43 3.80 14.88
CA ASP A 24 -3.90 4.80 15.84
C ASP A 24 -2.71 5.43 16.61
N PRO A 25 -2.48 6.75 16.46
CA PRO A 25 -1.38 7.43 17.12
C PRO A 25 -1.58 7.59 18.65
N ASN A 26 -2.78 7.31 19.17
CA ASN A 26 -3.12 7.49 20.59
C ASN A 26 -2.84 6.23 21.44
N THR A 27 -2.12 5.27 20.90
CA THR A 27 -1.75 4.03 21.61
C THR A 27 -0.50 4.24 22.49
N LYS A 28 -0.28 3.31 23.44
CA LYS A 28 0.90 3.33 24.35
C LYS A 28 2.13 2.63 23.76
N TYR A 29 2.07 2.24 22.49
CA TYR A 29 3.09 1.49 21.77
C TYR A 29 3.26 2.10 20.38
N ILE A 30 4.34 1.74 19.69
CA ILE A 30 4.49 2.05 18.27
C ILE A 30 4.14 0.78 17.50
N LEU A 31 3.05 0.86 16.75
CA LEU A 31 2.68 -0.12 15.75
C LEU A 31 2.24 0.65 14.52
N ARG A 32 2.76 0.27 13.36
CA ARG A 32 2.45 0.92 12.09
C ARG A 32 2.37 -0.10 10.98
N THR A 33 1.53 0.20 10.00
CA THR A 33 1.45 -0.52 8.73
C THR A 33 1.22 0.49 7.62
N ALA A 34 1.92 0.31 6.50
CA ALA A 34 1.84 1.18 5.35
C ALA A 34 1.72 0.34 4.08
N ASN A 35 0.87 0.79 3.17
CA ASN A 35 0.69 0.18 1.86
C ASN A 35 1.02 1.20 0.78
N ARG A 36 1.57 0.74 -0.35
CA ARG A 36 1.81 1.57 -1.52
C ARG A 36 1.69 0.72 -2.78
N LEU A 37 1.18 1.31 -3.85
CA LEU A 37 1.23 0.73 -5.18
C LEU A 37 2.39 1.36 -5.95
N TYR A 38 3.19 0.54 -6.61
CA TYR A 38 4.17 0.99 -7.59
C TYR A 38 3.75 0.50 -8.97
N GLY A 39 3.66 1.42 -9.93
CA GLY A 39 3.23 1.13 -11.29
C GLY A 39 4.21 1.67 -12.31
N GLU A 40 4.31 1.01 -13.47
CA GLU A 40 5.07 1.54 -14.60
C GLU A 40 4.47 2.89 -15.05
N LYS A 41 5.31 3.91 -15.22
CA LYS A 41 4.88 5.27 -15.56
C LYS A 41 4.19 5.37 -16.92
N THR A 42 4.47 4.45 -17.84
CA THR A 42 3.80 4.40 -19.16
C THR A 42 2.51 3.58 -19.15
N PHE A 43 2.10 3.01 -18.00
CA PHE A 43 0.86 2.25 -17.88
C PHE A 43 -0.25 3.12 -17.30
N ASP A 44 -1.41 3.11 -17.97
CA ASP A 44 -2.59 3.83 -17.53
C ASP A 44 -3.41 2.99 -16.55
N PHE A 45 -3.57 3.49 -15.33
CA PHE A 45 -4.40 2.87 -14.30
C PHE A 45 -5.79 3.48 -14.30
N LEU A 46 -6.81 2.64 -14.05
CA LEU A 46 -8.17 3.13 -13.85
C LEU A 46 -8.21 4.06 -12.63
N PRO A 47 -8.73 5.31 -12.76
CA PRO A 47 -8.82 6.23 -11.63
C PRO A 47 -9.59 5.63 -10.44
N SER A 48 -10.67 4.89 -10.72
CA SER A 48 -11.49 4.21 -9.69
C SER A 48 -10.72 3.14 -8.91
N PHE A 49 -9.73 2.50 -9.53
CA PHE A 49 -8.87 1.54 -8.85
C PHE A 49 -7.91 2.25 -7.89
N ILE A 50 -7.28 3.35 -8.33
CA ILE A 50 -6.40 4.18 -7.49
C ILE A 50 -7.20 4.75 -6.30
N GLU A 51 -8.37 5.32 -6.56
CA GLU A 51 -9.26 5.87 -5.52
C GLU A 51 -9.67 4.80 -4.49
N SER A 52 -10.03 3.61 -4.98
CA SER A 52 -10.41 2.48 -4.11
C SER A 52 -9.22 1.97 -3.29
N SER A 53 -8.02 1.91 -3.87
CA SER A 53 -6.79 1.53 -3.17
C SER A 53 -6.42 2.53 -2.07
N GLN A 54 -6.48 3.82 -2.39
CA GLN A 54 -6.25 4.90 -1.43
C GLN A 54 -7.28 4.86 -0.29
N LYS A 55 -8.56 4.65 -0.61
CA LYS A 55 -9.64 4.61 0.38
C LYS A 55 -9.54 3.41 1.31
N SER A 56 -9.41 2.20 0.77
CA SER A 56 -9.52 0.97 1.57
C SER A 56 -8.20 0.52 2.18
N TYR A 57 -7.07 0.91 1.60
CA TYR A 57 -5.75 0.44 2.02
C TYR A 57 -4.77 1.56 2.40
N HIS A 58 -5.19 2.83 2.29
CA HIS A 58 -4.31 3.99 2.41
C HIS A 58 -3.11 3.93 1.45
N ALA A 59 -3.30 3.26 0.30
CA ALA A 59 -2.26 2.99 -0.67
C ALA A 59 -2.38 3.92 -1.88
N GLY A 60 -1.49 4.90 -1.95
CA GLY A 60 -1.33 5.73 -3.13
C GLY A 60 -0.56 5.00 -4.23
N LEU A 61 -0.82 5.39 -5.50
CA LEU A 61 -0.02 4.96 -6.64
C LEU A 61 1.20 5.89 -6.79
N GLU A 62 2.38 5.29 -6.82
CA GLU A 62 3.61 5.93 -7.26
C GLU A 62 4.03 5.35 -8.61
N GLN A 63 4.12 6.22 -9.62
CA GLN A 63 4.59 5.83 -10.94
C GLN A 63 6.12 5.83 -10.96
N THR A 64 6.71 4.74 -11.44
CA THR A 64 8.16 4.55 -11.55
C THR A 64 8.50 3.96 -12.93
N ASP A 65 9.76 4.03 -13.32
CA ASP A 65 10.23 3.61 -14.64
C ASP A 65 10.83 2.19 -14.59
N PHE A 66 9.97 1.19 -14.43
CA PHE A 66 10.36 -0.21 -14.44
C PHE A 66 10.92 -0.65 -15.80
N MET A 67 10.52 -0.02 -16.90
CA MET A 67 10.98 -0.43 -18.24
C MET A 67 12.40 0.05 -18.56
N GLN A 68 12.75 1.28 -18.22
CA GLN A 68 14.03 1.89 -18.62
C GLN A 68 14.97 2.15 -17.44
N ALA A 69 14.47 2.28 -16.21
CA ALA A 69 15.28 2.59 -15.02
C ALA A 69 14.96 1.67 -13.82
N TRP A 70 14.79 0.37 -14.09
CA TRP A 70 14.39 -0.62 -13.08
C TRP A 70 15.28 -0.68 -11.83
N GLU A 71 16.59 -0.41 -11.93
CA GLU A 71 17.47 -0.33 -10.75
C GLU A 71 17.14 0.86 -9.86
N ASP A 72 16.78 2.00 -10.45
CA ASP A 72 16.39 3.18 -9.69
C ASP A 72 14.99 2.99 -9.09
N SER A 73 14.06 2.36 -9.83
CA SER A 73 12.78 1.91 -9.27
C SER A 73 12.96 0.96 -8.08
N ARG A 74 13.88 0.00 -8.19
CA ARG A 74 14.20 -0.94 -7.10
C ARG A 74 14.73 -0.21 -5.88
N LYS A 75 15.67 0.75 -6.06
CA LYS A 75 16.20 1.56 -4.95
C LYS A 75 15.12 2.44 -4.32
N GLN A 76 14.25 3.04 -5.12
CA GLN A 76 13.13 3.86 -4.66
C GLN A 76 12.17 3.05 -3.77
N ILE A 77 11.77 1.86 -4.23
CA ILE A 77 10.91 0.95 -3.47
C ILE A 77 11.59 0.54 -2.17
N ASN A 78 12.85 0.09 -2.23
CA ASN A 78 13.61 -0.33 -1.05
C ASN A 78 13.77 0.82 -0.04
N GLY A 79 14.08 2.03 -0.51
CA GLY A 79 14.22 3.20 0.36
C GLY A 79 12.90 3.60 1.02
N TRP A 80 11.77 3.46 0.32
CA TRP A 80 10.46 3.68 0.94
C TRP A 80 10.14 2.61 1.98
N VAL A 81 10.45 1.34 1.71
CA VAL A 81 10.27 0.25 2.70
C VAL A 81 11.12 0.54 3.93
N GLU A 82 12.41 0.83 3.75
CA GLU A 82 13.36 1.19 4.81
C GLU A 82 12.86 2.37 5.66
N GLU A 83 12.34 3.42 5.02
CA GLU A 83 11.76 4.58 5.72
C GLU A 83 10.52 4.20 6.56
N ARG A 84 9.70 3.26 6.08
CA ARG A 84 8.49 2.80 6.79
C ARG A 84 8.79 1.76 7.86
N THR A 85 9.92 1.06 7.77
CA THR A 85 10.40 0.08 8.77
C THR A 85 11.45 0.64 9.73
N GLU A 86 11.70 1.95 9.69
CA GLU A 86 12.65 2.65 10.58
C GLU A 86 14.11 2.18 10.39
N GLY A 87 14.46 1.69 9.19
CA GLY A 87 15.82 1.23 8.86
C GLY A 87 16.08 -0.26 9.08
N GLU A 88 15.06 -1.01 9.50
CA GLU A 88 15.12 -2.47 9.76
C GLU A 88 14.65 -3.32 8.57
#